data_AF-A0A0P6V698-F1
#
_entry.id   AF-A0A0P6V698-F1
#
_cell.length_a   1.000
_cell.length_b   1.000
_cell.length_c   1.000
_cell.angle_alpha   90.00
_cell.angle_beta   90.00
_cell.angle_gamma   90.00
#
_symmetry.space_group_name_H-M   'P 1'
#
loop_
_entity.id
_entity.type
_entity.pdbx_description
1 polymer ?
#
loop_
_entity_poly.entity_id
_entity_poly.type
_entity_poly.pdbx_seq_one_letter_code
_entity_poly.pdbx_strand_id
1 'polypeptide(L)' 'MIASLRFNAPGDSEAEVLRGNFQIKTFDTKPRILRLIYTGDDKRVAPFTLVVLANKSTLTVNGEQINSRFSWEM' A
#
# COMPACT_ATOMS: atom_id res chain seq x y z
N MET A 1 -14.37 0.45 -10.84
CA MET A 1 -14.34 -0.28 -9.56
C MET A 1 -13.14 0.23 -8.81
N ILE A 2 -13.34 0.89 -7.66
CA ILE A 2 -12.26 1.43 -6.83
C ILE A 2 -11.94 0.37 -5.79
N ALA A 3 -10.69 -0.07 -5.69
CA ALA A 3 -10.23 -0.84 -4.54
C ALA A 3 -10.08 0.14 -3.37
N SER A 4 -10.88 -0.03 -2.33
CA SER A 4 -10.85 0.81 -1.14
C SER A 4 -10.11 0.07 -0.04
N LEU A 5 -9.05 0.67 0.49
CA LEU A 5 -8.45 0.23 1.74
C LEU A 5 -9.06 1.02 2.91
N ARG A 6 -9.40 0.33 4.00
CA ARG A 6 -9.82 0.96 5.25
C ARG A 6 -8.72 0.72 6.27
N PHE A 7 -8.34 1.78 6.98
CA PHE A 7 -7.46 1.72 8.14
C PHE A 7 -8.33 1.95 9.38
N ASN A 8 -8.16 1.16 10.44
CA ASN A 8 -8.97 1.31 11.65
C ASN A 8 -8.31 2.29 12.64
N ALA A 9 -6.98 2.30 12.73
CA ALA A 9 -6.23 3.28 13.52
C ALA A 9 -4.80 3.55 13.00
N PRO A 10 -4.16 4.67 13.38
CA PRO A 10 -2.72 4.85 13.20
C PRO A 10 -1.91 3.79 13.96
N GLY A 11 -0.91 3.20 13.31
CA GLY A 11 -0.11 2.11 13.90
C GLY A 11 -0.69 0.71 13.66
N ASP A 12 -1.74 0.61 12.84
CA ASP A 12 -2.26 -0.69 12.40
C ASP A 12 -1.14 -1.49 11.71
N SER A 13 -0.87 -2.66 12.27
CA SER A 13 0.16 -3.59 11.81
C SER A 13 -0.35 -5.02 11.69
N GLU A 14 -1.56 -5.28 12.20
CA GLU A 14 -2.27 -6.50 11.83
C GLU A 14 -2.52 -6.41 10.34
N ALA A 15 -1.99 -7.39 9.60
CA ALA A 15 -2.16 -7.44 8.17
C ALA A 15 -3.63 -7.68 7.86
N GLU A 16 -4.41 -6.61 7.81
CA GLU A 16 -5.81 -6.70 7.45
C GLU A 16 -5.87 -7.14 5.99
N VAL A 17 -6.37 -8.35 5.79
CA VAL A 17 -6.75 -8.85 4.48
C VAL A 17 -8.02 -8.11 4.09
N LEU A 18 -7.84 -6.89 3.58
CA LEU A 18 -8.90 -6.11 3.00
C LEU A 18 -9.33 -6.84 1.72
N ARG A 19 -10.54 -7.41 1.74
CA ARG A 19 -11.21 -8.16 0.65
C ARG A 19 -10.33 -8.41 -0.59
N GLY A 20 -9.74 -9.59 -0.67
CA GLY A 20 -9.02 -10.05 -1.85
C GLY A 20 -7.61 -9.48 -1.93
N ASN A 21 -6.62 -10.32 -1.62
CA ASN A 21 -5.23 -10.21 -2.08
C ASN A 21 -4.44 -8.94 -1.71
N PHE A 22 -5.01 -7.99 -0.98
CA PHE A 22 -4.29 -6.88 -0.36
C PHE A 22 -3.80 -7.27 1.05
N GLN A 23 -2.56 -6.90 1.36
CA GLN A 23 -1.95 -7.05 2.67
C GLN A 23 -1.25 -5.74 3.05
N ILE A 24 -1.66 -5.14 4.16
CA ILE A 24 -0.90 -4.06 4.79
C ILE A 24 0.16 -4.72 5.68
N LYS A 25 1.43 -4.43 5.46
CA LYS A 25 2.51 -4.89 6.35
C LYS A 25 2.87 -3.85 7.41
N THR A 26 2.64 -2.57 7.12
CA THR A 26 2.93 -1.46 8.03
C THR A 26 2.08 -0.26 7.63
N PHE A 27 1.42 0.38 8.60
CA PHE A 27 0.80 1.69 8.44
C PHE A 27 1.03 2.54 9.70
N ASP A 28 2.02 3.43 9.65
CA ASP A 28 2.35 4.30 10.77
C ASP A 28 2.43 5.75 10.31
N THR A 29 1.51 6.59 10.79
CA THR A 29 1.38 7.98 10.38
C THR A 29 2.40 8.91 11.06
N LYS A 30 3.05 8.47 12.15
CA LYS A 30 4.08 9.27 12.85
C LYS A 30 5.38 9.36 12.04
N PRO A 31 6.08 8.24 11.73
CA PRO A 31 7.20 8.24 10.80
C PRO A 31 6.74 8.27 9.32
N ARG A 32 5.43 8.21 9.06
CA ARG A 32 4.82 8.22 7.72
C ARG A 32 5.32 7.08 6.85
N ILE A 33 5.04 5.86 7.31
CA ILE A 33 5.42 4.61 6.65
C ILE A 33 4.15 3.87 6.24
N LEU A 34 4.06 3.51 4.97
CA LEU A 34 3.05 2.58 4.46
C LEU A 34 3.76 1.49 3.66
N ARG A 35 3.42 0.23 3.92
CA ARG A 35 3.81 -0.90 3.08
C ARG A 35 2.56 -1.70 2.73
N LEU A 36 2.17 -1.61 1.47
CA LEU A 36 1.03 -2.30 0.89
C LEU A 36 1.51 -3.31 -0.14
N ILE A 37 0.99 -4.54 -0.05
CA ILE A 37 1.23 -5.59 -1.03
C ILE A 37 -0.11 -5.99 -1.61
N TYR A 38 -0.19 -6.06 -2.93
CA TYR A 38 -1.31 -6.65 -3.66
C TYR A 38 -0.81 -7.88 -4.41
N THR A 39 -1.31 -9.07 -4.03
CA THR A 39 -0.86 -10.35 -4.58
C THR A 39 -1.58 -10.75 -5.87
N GLY A 40 -2.56 -9.95 -6.34
CA GLY A 40 -3.27 -10.16 -7.60
C GLY A 40 -4.47 -11.09 -7.48
N ASP A 41 -5.67 -10.57 -7.76
CA ASP A 41 -6.93 -11.32 -7.94
C ASP A 41 -7.68 -10.83 -9.19
N ASP A 42 -7.67 -9.51 -9.39
CA ASP A 42 -8.22 -8.83 -10.54
C ASP A 42 -7.25 -8.90 -11.73
N LYS A 43 -7.66 -9.54 -12.82
CA LYS A 43 -6.86 -9.66 -14.06
C LYS A 43 -6.51 -8.32 -14.72
N ARG A 44 -7.17 -7.22 -14.33
CA ARG A 44 -6.92 -5.87 -14.85
C ARG A 44 -5.79 -5.16 -14.12
N VAL A 45 -5.40 -5.64 -12.94
CA VAL A 45 -4.39 -5.00 -12.09
C VAL A 45 -3.29 -6.01 -11.82
N ALA A 46 -2.09 -5.72 -12.30
CA ALA A 46 -0.93 -6.55 -12.00
C ALA A 46 -0.62 -6.53 -10.49
N PRO A 47 -0.12 -7.64 -9.90
CA PRO A 47 0.39 -7.64 -8.54
C PRO A 47 1.43 -6.53 -8.35
N PHE A 48 1.40 -5.87 -7.19
CA PHE A 48 2.32 -4.78 -6.91
C PHE A 48 2.68 -4.69 -5.43
N THR A 49 3.78 -4.01 -5.15
CA THR A 49 4.14 -3.54 -3.81
C THR A 49 4.27 -2.03 -3.84
N LEU A 50 3.54 -1.35 -2.96
CA LEU A 50 3.70 0.08 -2.73
C LEU A 50 4.37 0.28 -1.37
N VAL A 51 5.52 0.95 -1.38
CA VAL A 51 6.22 1.38 -0.17
C VAL A 51 6.22 2.90 -0.15
N VAL A 52 5.75 3.49 0.95
CA VAL A 52 5.84 4.92 1.21
C VAL A 52 6.70 5.13 2.44
N LEU A 53 7.70 5.99 2.32
CA LEU A 53 8.56 6.44 3.41
C LEU A 53 8.60 7.97 3.39
N ALA A 54 8.13 8.59 4.48
CA ALA A 54 8.00 10.03 4.61
C ALA A 54 7.15 10.63 3.48
N ASN A 55 7.78 11.24 2.48
CA ASN A 55 7.12 11.87 1.32
C ASN A 55 7.53 11.25 -0.01
N LYS A 56 8.09 10.04 0.02
CA LYS A 56 8.52 9.28 -1.16
C LYS A 56 7.71 8.00 -1.24
N SER A 57 7.36 7.63 -2.46
CA SER A 57 6.72 6.35 -2.77
C SER A 57 7.55 5.60 -3.81
N THR A 58 7.60 4.29 -3.63
CA THR A 58 8.14 3.33 -4.59
C THR A 58 7.06 2.31 -4.87
N LEU A 59 6.60 2.28 -6.11
CA LEU A 59 5.70 1.26 -6.62
C LEU A 59 6.54 0.24 -7.38
N THR A 60 6.51 -1.02 -6.96
CA THR A 60 7.09 -2.15 -7.69
C THR A 60 5.97 -2.96 -8.34
N VAL A 61 5.98 -3.05 -9.66
CA VAL A 61 4.97 -3.79 -10.45
C VAL A 61 5.70 -4.48 -11.61
N ASN A 62 5.43 -5.77 -11.83
CA ASN A 62 6.08 -6.57 -12.88
C ASN A 62 7.63 -6.52 -12.88
N GLY A 63 8.26 -6.33 -11.72
CA GLY A 63 9.72 -6.21 -11.59
C GLY A 63 10.27 -4.81 -11.88
N GLU A 64 9.44 -3.88 -12.33
CA GLU A 64 9.82 -2.48 -12.54
C GLU A 64 9.54 -1.64 -11.29
N GLN A 65 10.39 -0.64 -11.05
CA GLN A 65 10.23 0.32 -9.95
C GLN A 65 9.90 1.70 -10.48
N ILE A 66 8.80 2.27 -9.97
CA ILE A 66 8.37 3.63 -10.24
C ILE A 66 8.49 4.41 -8.94
N ASN A 67 9.30 5.46 -8.95
CA ASN A 67 9.48 6.34 -7.81
C ASN A 67 8.71 7.64 -8.00
N SER A 68 7.99 8.08 -6.98
CA SER A 68 7.24 9.33 -7.02
C SER A 68 7.23 10.02 -5.66
N ARG A 69 6.96 11.32 -5.67
CA ARG A 69 6.60 12.04 -4.44
C ARG A 69 5.24 11.55 -3.95
N PHE A 70 5.07 11.55 -2.64
CA PHE A 70 3.84 11.11 -1.98
C PHE A 70 3.37 12.19 -1.00
N SER A 71 2.09 12.52 -1.06
CA SER A 71 1.45 13.42 -0.10
C SER A 71 0.59 12.60 0.84
N TRP A 72 0.66 12.93 2.13
CA TRP A 72 -0.25 12.40 3.13
C TRP A 72 -1.33 13.45 3.34
N GLU A 73 -2.55 13.15 2.90
CA GLU A 73 -3.73 13.92 3.25
C GLU A 73 -4.47 13.11 4.31
N MET A 74 -4.58 13.68 5.52
CA MET A 74 -5.17 13.05 6.71
C MET A 74 -6.39 13.86 7.15
#